data_AF-A0A7X5Y810-F1
#
_entry.id   AF-A0A7X5Y810-F1
#
_cell.length_a   1.000
_cell.length_b   1.000
_cell.length_c   1.000
_cell.angle_alpha   90.00
_cell.angle_beta   90.00
_cell.angle_gamma   90.00
#
_symmetry.space_group_name_H-M   'P 1'
#
loop_
_entity.id
_entity.type
_entity.pdbx_description
1 polymer ?
#
loop_
_entity_poly.entity_id
_entity_poly.type
_entity_poly.pdbx_seq_one_letter_code
_entity_poly.pdbx_strand_id
1 'polypeptide(L)'
;MNRATALAIAVTVAIIAIILLLSQCQTMRSRAGQERVEDAQAGAATNSAADAIATQSNANQRERASAELDRINERSIRNAPGADAEVDPRAADAGRRALCLRDAYRDQPACKLLFAAPR
;
A
#
# COMPACT_ATOMS: atom_id res chain seq x y z
N MET A 1 44.54 -17.46 -59.57
CA MET A 1 43.82 -17.85 -58.34
C MET A 1 43.56 -19.34 -58.41
N ASN A 2 44.10 -20.12 -57.47
CA ASN A 2 44.09 -21.58 -57.57
C ASN A 2 42.75 -22.13 -57.05
N ARG A 3 42.24 -23.22 -57.63
CA ARG A 3 40.93 -23.77 -57.24
C ARG A 3 40.83 -24.05 -55.72
N ALA A 4 41.94 -24.43 -55.10
CA ALA A 4 42.05 -24.64 -53.66
C ALA A 4 41.79 -23.37 -52.83
N THR A 5 42.29 -22.20 -53.25
CA THR A 5 42.05 -20.93 -52.53
C THR A 5 40.60 -20.46 -52.69
N ALA A 6 40.00 -20.67 -53.86
CA ALA A 6 38.59 -20.35 -54.09
C ALA A 6 37.66 -21.23 -53.22
N LEU A 7 37.97 -22.51 -53.06
CA LEU A 7 37.23 -23.44 -52.21
C LEU A 7 37.33 -23.07 -50.73
N ALA A 8 38.52 -22.74 -50.24
CA ALA A 8 38.74 -22.32 -48.86
C ALA A 8 37.95 -21.05 -48.52
N ILE A 9 37.93 -20.06 -49.41
CA ILE A 9 37.16 -18.83 -49.23
C ILE A 9 35.65 -19.13 -49.20
N ALA A 10 35.15 -19.94 -50.14
CA ALA A 10 33.73 -20.29 -50.20
C ALA A 10 33.26 -21.01 -48.92
N VAL A 11 34.05 -21.95 -48.38
CA VAL A 11 33.74 -22.63 -47.12
C VAL A 11 33.73 -21.65 -45.95
N THR A 12 34.70 -20.74 -45.90
CA THR A 12 34.79 -19.74 -44.82
C THR A 12 33.57 -18.80 -44.83
N VAL A 13 33.17 -18.33 -46.02
CA VAL A 13 31.97 -17.50 -46.19
C VAL A 13 30.70 -18.26 -45.79
N ALA A 14 30.59 -19.54 -46.16
CA ALA A 14 29.44 -20.36 -45.78
C ALA A 14 29.34 -20.54 -44.25
N ILE A 15 30.45 -20.77 -43.56
CA ILE A 15 30.48 -20.88 -42.09
C ILE A 15 30.05 -19.57 -41.43
N ILE A 16 30.59 -18.43 -41.89
CA ILE A 16 30.21 -17.11 -41.35
C ILE A 16 28.72 -16.85 -41.56
N ALA A 17 28.18 -17.18 -42.74
CA ALA A 17 26.75 -17.02 -43.04
C ALA A 17 25.87 -17.86 -42.10
N ILE A 18 26.25 -19.11 -41.81
CA ILE A 18 25.53 -19.98 -40.87
C ILE A 18 25.55 -19.40 -39.46
N ILE A 19 26.70 -18.91 -38.99
CA ILE A 19 26.83 -18.30 -37.65
C ILE A 19 25.93 -17.06 -37.53
N LEU A 20 25.90 -16.21 -38.55
CA LEU A 20 25.04 -15.02 -38.58
C LEU A 20 23.55 -15.37 -38.62
N LEU A 21 23.15 -16.42 -39.34
CA LEU A 21 21.76 -16.88 -39.33
C LEU A 21 21.33 -17.36 -37.94
N LEU A 22 22.19 -18.15 -37.29
CA LEU A 22 21.91 -18.69 -35.96
C LEU A 22 21.82 -17.58 -34.89
N SER A 23 22.72 -16.59 -34.94
CA SER A 23 22.71 -15.48 -33.98
C SER A 23 21.48 -14.58 -34.14
N GLN A 24 21.02 -14.34 -35.37
CA GLN A 24 19.79 -13.58 -35.62
C GLN A 24 18.55 -14.31 -35.11
N CYS A 25 18.44 -15.63 -35.33
CA CYS A 25 17.34 -16.42 -34.80
C CYS A 25 17.28 -16.41 -33.26
N GLN A 26 18.44 -16.47 -32.59
CA GLN A 26 18.50 -16.38 -31.12
C GLN A 26 18.10 -14.99 -30.62
N THR A 27 18.58 -13.93 -31.28
CA THR A 27 18.26 -12.53 -30.94
C THR A 27 16.78 -12.21 -31.12
N MET A 28 16.15 -12.73 -32.18
CA MET A 28 14.72 -12.55 -32.42
C MET A 28 13.88 -13.22 -31.32
N ARG A 29 14.26 -14.43 -30.89
CA ARG A 29 13.58 -15.14 -29.80
C ARG A 29 13.74 -14.44 -28.45
N SER A 30 14.92 -13.93 -28.15
CA SER A 30 15.15 -13.20 -26.90
C SER A 30 14.38 -11.88 -26.87
N ARG A 31 14.35 -11.13 -27.98
CA ARG A 31 13.57 -9.89 -28.09
C ARG A 31 12.07 -10.14 -27.92
N ALA A 32 11.51 -11.15 -28.58
CA ALA A 32 10.09 -11.50 -28.41
C ALA A 32 9.74 -11.92 -26.96
N GLY A 33 10.68 -12.54 -26.24
CA GLY A 33 10.52 -12.84 -24.82
C GLY A 33 10.59 -11.58 -23.95
N GLN A 34 11.55 -10.70 -24.23
CA GLN A 34 11.73 -9.41 -23.55
C GLN A 34 10.48 -8.53 -23.69
N GLU A 35 9.95 -8.39 -24.90
CA GLU A 35 8.74 -7.59 -25.18
C GLU A 35 7.53 -8.08 -24.40
N ARG A 36 7.32 -9.40 -24.27
CA ARG A 36 6.23 -9.95 -23.46
C ARG A 36 6.38 -9.62 -21.97
N VAL A 37 7.61 -9.64 -21.47
CA VAL A 37 7.89 -9.31 -20.07
C VAL A 37 7.68 -7.82 -19.84
N GLU A 38 8.15 -6.96 -20.75
CA GLU A 38 7.94 -5.51 -20.69
C GLU A 38 6.45 -5.15 -20.75
N ASP A 39 5.69 -5.76 -21.66
CA ASP A 39 4.24 -5.57 -21.78
C ASP A 39 3.50 -6.04 -20.52
N ALA A 40 3.86 -7.21 -19.98
CA ALA A 40 3.30 -7.71 -18.73
C ALA A 40 3.62 -6.79 -17.54
N GLN A 41 4.85 -6.25 -17.48
CA GLN A 41 5.25 -5.29 -16.44
C GLN A 41 4.51 -3.97 -16.57
N ALA A 42 4.34 -3.44 -17.78
CA ALA A 42 3.58 -2.22 -18.02
C ALA A 42 2.10 -2.37 -17.64
N GLY A 43 1.49 -3.50 -18.00
CA GLY A 43 0.13 -3.85 -17.58
C GLY A 43 0.01 -3.99 -16.05
N ALA A 44 0.95 -4.69 -15.42
CA ALA A 44 0.98 -4.84 -13.97
C ALA A 44 1.14 -3.49 -13.25
N ALA A 45 2.06 -2.62 -13.70
CA ALA A 45 2.27 -1.29 -13.13
C ALA A 45 1.00 -0.43 -13.22
N THR A 46 0.29 -0.49 -14.35
CA THR A 46 -0.97 0.23 -14.56
C THR A 46 -2.07 -0.27 -13.62
N ASN A 47 -2.21 -1.59 -13.49
CA ASN A 47 -3.19 -2.21 -12.59
C ASN A 47 -2.89 -1.89 -11.11
N SER A 48 -1.62 -1.95 -10.71
CA SER A 48 -1.19 -1.57 -9.36
C SER A 48 -1.45 -0.09 -9.07
N ALA A 49 -1.21 0.80 -10.03
CA ALA A 49 -1.53 2.22 -9.86
C ALA A 49 -3.04 2.44 -9.71
N ALA A 50 -3.86 1.76 -10.50
CA ALA A 50 -5.32 1.83 -10.40
C ALA A 50 -5.82 1.33 -9.03
N ASP A 51 -5.28 0.22 -8.54
CA ASP A 51 -5.63 -0.34 -7.23
C ASP A 51 -5.21 0.58 -6.07
N ALA A 52 -4.01 1.17 -6.14
CA ALA A 52 -3.55 2.15 -5.16
C ALA A 52 -4.48 3.39 -5.11
N ILE A 53 -4.88 3.91 -6.27
CA ILE A 53 -5.81 5.04 -6.37
C ILE A 53 -7.18 4.66 -5.81
N ALA A 54 -7.70 3.48 -6.16
CA ALA A 54 -8.99 3.00 -5.66
C ALA A 54 -8.96 2.84 -4.13
N THR A 55 -7.89 2.26 -3.59
CA THR A 55 -7.69 2.08 -2.14
C THR A 55 -7.63 3.42 -1.43
N GLN A 56 -6.85 4.37 -1.93
CA GLN A 56 -6.75 5.71 -1.35
C GLN A 56 -8.09 6.46 -1.42
N SER A 57 -8.80 6.38 -2.54
CA SER A 57 -10.12 6.99 -2.71
C SER A 57 -11.13 6.41 -1.72
N ASN A 58 -11.17 5.08 -1.57
CA ASN A 58 -12.05 4.40 -0.62
C ASN A 58 -11.71 4.76 0.83
N ALA A 59 -10.42 4.84 1.19
CA ALA A 59 -9.99 5.29 2.50
C ALA A 59 -10.44 6.73 2.79
N ASN A 60 -10.21 7.65 1.85
CA ASN A 60 -10.62 9.05 1.99
C ASN A 60 -12.15 9.20 2.13
N GLN A 61 -12.93 8.42 1.38
CA GLN A 61 -14.40 8.44 1.50
C GLN A 61 -14.87 7.96 2.87
N ARG A 62 -14.27 6.89 3.40
CA ARG A 62 -14.57 6.40 4.76
C ARG A 62 -14.23 7.44 5.82
N GLU A 63 -13.04 8.04 5.75
CA GLU A 63 -12.64 9.07 6.71
C GLU A 63 -13.56 10.29 6.68
N ARG A 64 -13.97 10.74 5.49
CA ARG A 64 -14.93 11.84 5.35
C ARG A 64 -16.29 11.50 5.94
N ALA A 65 -16.80 10.28 5.68
CA ALA A 65 -18.06 9.82 6.23
C ALA A 65 -17.99 9.70 7.77
N SER A 66 -16.91 9.15 8.31
CA SER A 66 -16.68 9.09 9.76
C SER A 66 -16.60 10.48 10.39
N ALA A 67 -15.82 11.39 9.80
CA ALA A 67 -15.70 12.76 10.32
C ALA A 67 -17.03 13.51 10.29
N GLU A 68 -17.87 13.27 9.30
CA GLU A 68 -19.21 13.88 9.25
C GLU A 68 -20.14 13.28 10.32
N LEU A 69 -20.13 11.96 10.49
CA LEU A 69 -20.87 11.30 11.58
C LEU A 69 -20.40 11.80 12.95
N ASP A 70 -19.09 12.00 13.15
CA ASP A 70 -18.55 12.53 14.40
C ASP A 70 -19.05 13.95 14.67
N ARG A 71 -19.09 14.82 13.65
CA ARG A 71 -19.65 16.18 13.79
C ARG A 71 -21.14 16.18 14.09
N ILE A 72 -21.89 15.29 13.45
CA ILE A 72 -23.33 15.13 13.71
C ILE A 72 -23.54 14.65 15.14
N ASN A 73 -22.82 13.61 15.56
CA ASN A 73 -22.90 13.06 16.91
C ASN A 73 -22.52 14.10 17.96
N GLU A 74 -21.41 14.82 17.76
CA GLU A 74 -20.98 15.89 18.66
C GLU A 74 -22.06 16.96 18.82
N ARG A 75 -22.65 17.40 17.70
CA ARG A 75 -23.75 18.37 17.70
C ARG A 75 -24.98 17.81 18.41
N SER A 76 -25.35 16.57 18.14
CA SER A 76 -26.50 15.92 18.77
C SER A 76 -26.32 15.75 20.27
N ILE A 77 -25.12 15.37 20.72
CA ILE A 77 -24.78 15.23 22.14
C ILE A 77 -24.82 16.60 22.82
N ARG A 78 -24.17 17.62 22.25
CA ARG A 78 -24.13 18.96 22.85
C ARG A 78 -25.49 19.66 22.92
N ASN A 79 -26.39 19.38 21.99
CA ASN A 79 -27.73 19.99 21.97
C ASN A 79 -28.80 19.09 22.63
N ALA A 80 -28.42 17.94 23.18
CA ALA A 80 -29.38 17.06 23.86
C ALA A 80 -29.90 17.72 25.15
N PRO A 81 -31.18 17.51 25.52
CA PRO A 81 -31.68 17.93 26.82
C PRO A 81 -30.82 17.37 27.96
N GLY A 82 -30.29 18.25 28.80
CA GLY A 82 -29.38 17.88 29.90
C GLY A 82 -27.92 17.71 29.49
N ALA A 83 -27.51 18.06 28.27
CA ALA A 83 -26.11 18.02 27.85
C ALA A 83 -25.20 18.92 28.72
N ASP A 84 -25.73 20.06 29.18
CA ASP A 84 -25.04 20.99 30.08
C ASP A 84 -25.27 20.66 31.56
N ALA A 85 -25.99 19.58 31.88
CA ALA A 85 -26.22 19.19 33.26
C ALA A 85 -24.90 18.74 33.89
N GLU A 86 -24.65 19.22 35.11
CA GLU A 86 -23.46 18.80 35.84
C GLU A 86 -23.55 17.30 36.16
N VAL A 87 -22.51 16.57 35.79
CA VAL A 87 -22.40 15.14 36.08
C VAL A 87 -22.14 14.98 37.58
N ASP A 88 -22.90 14.09 38.22
CA ASP A 88 -22.68 13.76 39.64
C ASP A 88 -21.17 13.44 39.88
N PRO A 89 -20.52 14.08 40.86
CA PRO A 89 -19.08 13.92 41.09
C PRO A 89 -18.67 12.46 41.35
N ARG A 90 -19.53 11.64 41.97
CA ARG A 90 -19.25 10.22 42.23
C ARG A 90 -19.36 9.41 40.95
N ALA A 91 -20.31 9.73 40.08
CA ALA A 91 -20.41 9.11 38.76
C ALA A 91 -19.19 9.44 37.87
N ALA A 92 -18.77 10.71 37.87
CA ALA A 92 -17.57 11.14 37.15
C ALA A 92 -16.31 10.42 37.68
N ASP A 93 -16.16 10.28 39.00
CA ASP A 93 -15.03 9.56 39.59
C ASP A 93 -15.04 8.06 39.24
N ALA A 94 -16.20 7.41 39.34
CA ALA A 94 -16.36 6.00 38.96
C ALA A 94 -16.01 5.78 37.48
N GLY A 95 -16.46 6.66 36.59
CA GLY A 95 -16.12 6.62 35.16
C GLY A 95 -14.63 6.75 34.89
N ARG A 96 -13.95 7.71 35.54
CA ARG A 96 -12.49 7.86 35.45
C ARG A 96 -11.76 6.61 35.95
N ARG A 97 -12.17 6.05 37.09
CA ARG A 97 -11.56 4.81 37.62
C ARG A 97 -11.72 3.66 36.66
N ALA A 98 -12.91 3.45 36.10
CA ALA A 98 -13.16 2.40 35.12
C ALA A 98 -12.28 2.56 33.86
N LEU A 99 -12.11 3.79 33.36
CA LEU A 99 -11.20 4.08 32.24
C LEU A 99 -9.75 3.74 32.58
N CYS A 100 -9.28 4.11 33.77
CA CYS A 100 -7.92 3.85 34.23
C CYS A 100 -7.60 2.37 34.47
N LEU A 101 -8.59 1.48 34.45
CA LEU A 101 -8.36 0.03 34.50
C LEU A 101 -8.02 -0.56 33.13
N ARG A 102 -8.25 0.16 32.03
CA ARG A 102 -7.94 -0.32 30.67
C ARG A 102 -6.45 -0.13 30.38
N ASP A 103 -5.85 -1.09 29.68
CA ASP A 103 -4.41 -1.09 29.37
C ASP A 103 -3.93 0.18 28.65
N ALA A 104 -4.75 0.73 27.75
CA ALA A 104 -4.43 1.96 27.03
C ALA A 104 -4.28 3.21 27.93
N TYR A 105 -4.83 3.19 29.14
CA TYR A 105 -4.92 4.35 30.03
C TYR A 105 -4.22 4.15 31.38
N ARG A 106 -4.01 2.91 31.83
CA ARG A 106 -3.53 2.59 33.20
C ARG A 106 -2.26 3.33 33.61
N ASP A 107 -1.36 3.56 32.66
CA ASP A 107 -0.05 4.17 32.93
C ASP A 107 -0.03 5.69 32.83
N GLN A 108 -1.15 6.31 32.47
CA GLN A 108 -1.24 7.76 32.37
C GLN A 108 -1.05 8.40 33.76
N PRO A 109 -0.34 9.54 33.86
CA PRO A 109 -0.10 10.21 35.13
C PRO A 109 -1.38 10.50 35.93
N ALA A 110 -2.46 10.89 35.23
CA ALA A 110 -3.77 11.14 35.83
C ALA A 110 -4.33 9.90 36.55
N CYS A 111 -4.16 8.69 35.97
CA CYS A 111 -4.62 7.44 36.57
C CYS A 111 -3.79 7.04 37.79
N LYS A 112 -2.46 7.25 37.75
CA LYS A 112 -1.59 7.01 38.90
C LYS A 112 -1.94 7.90 40.07
N LEU A 113 -2.19 9.19 39.81
CA LEU A 113 -2.61 10.16 40.83
C LEU A 113 -4.00 9.80 41.40
N LEU A 114 -4.94 9.38 40.54
CA LEU A 114 -6.29 9.00 40.95
C LEU A 114 -6.33 7.83 41.95
N PHE A 115 -5.41 6.87 41.82
CA PHE A 115 -5.29 5.73 42.74
C PHE A 115 -4.35 5.99 43.93
N ALA A 116 -3.51 7.02 43.86
CA ALA A 116 -2.64 7.42 44.96
C ALA A 116 -3.34 8.33 46.00
N ALA A 117 -4.42 9.01 45.63
CA ALA A 117 -5.17 9.87 46.54
C ALA A 117 -5.93 9.04 47.61
N PRO A 118 -5.89 9.43 48.90
CA PRO A 118 -6.69 8.79 49.95
C PRO A 118 -8.20 8.98 49.71
N ARG A 119 -8.98 7.97 50.11
CA ARG A 119 -10.44 7.90 49.91
C ARG A 119 -11.21 8.79 50.87
#